data_AF-A0A3B9G2E5-F1
#
_entry.id   AF-A0A3B9G2E5-F1
#
_cell.length_a   1.000
_cell.length_b   1.000
_cell.length_c   1.000
_cell.angle_alpha   90.00
_cell.angle_beta   90.00
_cell.angle_gamma   90.00
#
_symmetry.space_group_name_H-M   'P 1'
#
loop_
_entity.id
_entity.type
_entity.pdbx_description
1 polymer ?
#
loop_
_entity_poly.entity_id
_entity_poly.type
_entity_poly.pdbx_seq_one_letter_code
_entity_poly.pdbx_strand_id
1 'polypeptide(L)'
;MSYTSVYYYALIALTVGLYYALKKQYRWIILLVSSMIFYALIIQSPFQMALFAAVIVISWFSGKLIEQHPDRRTLWTGLVLSLLPLLAVRLDAWQVMYLHGSARLLVPAGISFFSLQAAAYLVDIYNGKIQAQKNLLRYALFIAWFPQIIQGPIPRYEQLADQLNQGHDYDTDRFMKGIQLIIWGFFLKFMIA
;
A
#
# COMPACT_ATOMS: atom_id res chain seq x y z
N MET A 1 -5.58 -6.00 -12.49
CA MET A 1 -6.33 -7.10 -11.86
C MET A 1 -7.47 -6.51 -11.02
N SER A 2 -8.71 -6.98 -11.22
CA SER A 2 -9.86 -6.62 -10.37
C SER A 2 -9.94 -7.54 -9.15
N TYR A 3 -10.51 -7.09 -8.03
CA TYR A 3 -10.78 -7.93 -6.86
C TYR A 3 -11.78 -9.06 -7.15
N THR A 4 -12.53 -8.99 -8.25
CA THR A 4 -13.41 -10.07 -8.72
C THR A 4 -12.71 -11.10 -9.60
N SER A 5 -11.43 -10.90 -9.93
CA SER A 5 -10.69 -11.74 -10.86
C SER A 5 -10.17 -13.01 -10.20
N VAL A 6 -10.23 -14.14 -10.94
CA VAL A 6 -9.66 -15.43 -10.50
C VAL A 6 -8.19 -15.30 -10.09
N TYR A 7 -7.40 -14.49 -10.81
CA TYR A 7 -5.99 -14.28 -10.51
C TYR A 7 -5.76 -13.64 -9.14
N TYR A 8 -6.67 -12.78 -8.68
CA TYR A 8 -6.58 -12.14 -7.36
C TYR A 8 -6.74 -13.16 -6.24
N TYR A 9 -7.75 -14.02 -6.34
CA TYR A 9 -7.98 -15.09 -5.37
C TYR A 9 -6.92 -16.18 -5.42
N ALA A 10 -6.38 -16.48 -6.60
CA ALA A 10 -5.23 -17.38 -6.73
C ALA A 10 -4.00 -16.82 -5.99
N LEU A 11 -3.72 -15.51 -6.14
CA LEU A 11 -2.64 -14.84 -5.40
C LEU A 11 -2.89 -14.87 -3.89
N ILE A 12 -4.13 -14.62 -3.43
CA ILE A 12 -4.48 -14.72 -2.00
C ILE A 12 -4.27 -16.14 -1.48
N ALA A 13 -4.82 -17.14 -2.15
CA ALA A 13 -4.71 -18.54 -1.72
C ALA A 13 -3.24 -18.98 -1.62
N LEU A 14 -2.43 -18.62 -2.63
CA LEU A 14 -0.99 -18.88 -2.62
C LEU A 14 -0.28 -18.13 -1.49
N THR A 15 -0.62 -16.86 -1.28
CA THR A 15 -0.05 -16.04 -0.20
C THR A 15 -0.36 -16.63 1.17
N VAL A 16 -1.61 -17.04 1.42
CA VAL A 16 -2.04 -17.63 2.69
C VAL A 16 -1.39 -19.01 2.90
N GLY A 17 -1.34 -19.85 1.87
CA GLY A 17 -0.67 -21.15 1.92
C GLY A 17 0.81 -21.01 2.28
N LEU A 18 1.53 -20.11 1.60
CA LEU A 18 2.94 -19.82 1.90
C LEU A 18 3.11 -19.19 3.29
N TYR A 19 2.20 -18.29 3.69
CA TYR A 19 2.25 -17.60 4.99
C TYR A 19 2.23 -18.59 6.15
N TYR A 20 1.36 -19.61 6.09
CA TYR A 20 1.28 -20.63 7.14
C TYR A 20 2.37 -21.71 7.00
N ALA A 21 2.90 -21.95 5.79
CA ALA A 21 4.01 -22.89 5.58
C ALA A 21 5.36 -22.39 6.14
N LEU A 22 5.61 -21.07 6.16
CA LEU A 22 6.85 -20.51 6.68
C LEU A 22 6.82 -20.25 8.18
N LYS A 23 8.03 -20.25 8.77
CA LYS A 23 8.28 -19.81 10.15
C LYS A 23 7.84 -18.36 10.33
N LYS A 24 7.30 -18.03 11.52
CA LYS A 24 6.76 -16.70 11.87
C LYS A 24 7.66 -15.52 11.45
N GLN A 25 8.97 -15.65 11.63
CA GLN A 25 9.96 -14.61 11.32
C GLN A 25 10.07 -14.21 9.84
N TYR A 26 9.65 -15.07 8.90
CA TYR A 26 9.73 -14.81 7.46
C TYR A 26 8.39 -14.47 6.81
N ARG A 27 7.31 -14.49 7.59
CA ARG A 27 5.95 -14.30 7.05
C ARG A 27 5.74 -12.91 6.44
N TRP A 28 6.32 -11.88 7.05
CA TRP A 28 6.30 -10.51 6.51
C TRP A 28 6.98 -10.42 5.14
N ILE A 29 7.98 -11.26 4.86
CA ILE A 29 8.66 -11.31 3.55
C ILE A 29 7.70 -11.84 2.49
N ILE A 30 6.94 -12.89 2.78
CA ILE A 30 5.92 -13.39 1.84
C ILE A 30 4.89 -12.30 1.56
N LEU A 31 4.39 -11.61 2.59
CA LEU A 31 3.43 -10.53 2.41
C LEU A 31 3.99 -9.42 1.50
N LEU A 32 5.29 -9.11 1.64
CA LEU A 32 5.96 -8.12 0.80
C LEU A 32 6.10 -8.63 -0.64
N VAL A 33 6.56 -9.87 -0.83
CA VAL A 33 6.75 -10.47 -2.15
C VAL A 33 5.41 -10.57 -2.89
N SER A 34 4.36 -11.07 -2.23
CA SER A 34 3.01 -11.12 -2.79
C SER A 34 2.49 -9.74 -3.17
N SER A 35 2.77 -8.73 -2.33
CA SER A 35 2.41 -7.34 -2.62
C SER A 35 3.16 -6.79 -3.84
N MET A 36 4.46 -7.06 -3.96
CA MET A 36 5.26 -6.67 -5.12
C MET A 36 4.77 -7.35 -6.40
N ILE A 37 4.44 -8.64 -6.35
CA ILE A 37 3.85 -9.38 -7.47
C ILE A 37 2.51 -8.74 -7.88
N PHE A 38 1.63 -8.43 -6.93
CA PHE A 38 0.37 -7.76 -7.22
C PHE A 38 0.56 -6.43 -7.94
N TYR A 39 1.49 -5.60 -7.46
CA TYR A 39 1.81 -4.33 -8.08
C TYR A 39 2.43 -4.49 -9.47
N ALA A 40 3.33 -5.45 -9.68
CA ALA A 40 3.91 -5.74 -10.99
C ALA A 40 2.86 -6.21 -12.01
N LEU A 41 1.80 -6.89 -11.56
CA LEU A 41 0.70 -7.35 -12.41
C LEU A 41 -0.32 -6.26 -12.75
N ILE A 42 -0.41 -5.21 -11.93
CA ILE A 42 -1.34 -4.08 -12.12
C ILE A 42 -0.67 -2.92 -12.85
N ILE A 43 0.55 -2.58 -12.44
CA ILE A 43 1.33 -1.52 -13.02
C ILE A 43 2.04 -2.05 -14.25
N GLN A 44 1.52 -1.70 -15.42
CA GLN A 44 2.10 -2.12 -16.70
C GLN A 44 3.18 -1.16 -17.21
N SER A 45 3.31 0.03 -16.61
CA SER A 45 4.29 1.05 -17.00
C SER A 45 5.51 1.05 -16.06
N PRO A 46 6.74 0.85 -16.59
CA PRO A 46 7.97 0.93 -15.78
C PRO A 46 8.11 2.25 -15.03
N PHE A 47 7.65 3.35 -15.64
CA PHE A 47 7.67 4.69 -15.03
C PHE A 47 6.81 4.76 -13.76
N GLN A 48 5.62 4.17 -13.78
CA GLN A 48 4.74 4.13 -12.61
C GLN A 48 5.31 3.28 -11.47
N MET A 49 5.99 2.17 -11.81
CA MET A 49 6.67 1.33 -10.82
C MET A 49 7.86 2.07 -10.19
N ALA A 50 8.61 2.82 -10.99
CA ALA A 50 9.67 3.70 -10.50
C ALA A 50 9.13 4.81 -9.60
N LEU A 51 8.01 5.45 -9.94
CA LEU A 51 7.36 6.46 -9.09
C LEU A 51 6.92 5.86 -7.76
N PHE A 52 6.32 4.66 -7.76
CA PHE A 52 5.93 3.98 -6.54
C PHE A 52 7.13 3.69 -5.62
N ALA A 53 8.21 3.13 -6.18
CA ALA A 53 9.44 2.90 -5.45
C ALA A 53 10.06 4.21 -4.93
N ALA A 54 10.05 5.27 -5.74
CA ALA A 54 10.55 6.58 -5.36
C ALA A 54 9.76 7.16 -4.17
N VAL A 55 8.42 7.07 -4.19
CA VAL A 55 7.60 7.53 -3.06
C VAL A 55 7.95 6.77 -1.78
N ILE A 56 8.13 5.44 -1.84
CA ILE A 56 8.55 4.64 -0.67
C ILE A 56 9.90 5.11 -0.13
N VAL A 57 10.91 5.27 -1.00
CA VAL A 57 12.26 5.64 -0.57
C VAL A 57 12.30 7.07 -0.02
N ILE A 58 11.66 8.02 -0.72
CA ILE A 58 11.59 9.42 -0.31
C ILE A 58 10.90 9.54 1.04
N SER A 59 9.71 8.98 1.19
CA SER A 59 8.95 9.07 2.44
C SER A 59 9.63 8.35 3.61
N TRP A 60 10.31 7.23 3.36
CA TRP A 60 11.13 6.58 4.37
C TRP A 60 12.29 7.47 4.84
N PHE A 61 13.02 8.06 3.90
CA PHE A 61 14.16 8.93 4.20
C PHE A 61 13.71 10.21 4.91
N SER A 62 12.65 10.85 4.40
CA SER A 62 12.03 12.01 5.04
C SER A 62 11.56 11.70 6.46
N GLY A 63 10.98 10.52 6.69
CA GLY A 63 10.56 10.10 8.04
C GLY A 63 11.74 10.03 9.01
N LYS A 64 12.88 9.47 8.59
CA LYS A 64 14.11 9.46 9.40
C LYS A 64 14.66 10.86 9.66
N LEU A 65 14.61 11.73 8.66
CA LEU A 65 15.12 13.08 8.78
C LEU A 65 14.26 13.94 9.73
N ILE A 66 12.94 13.78 9.68
CA ILE A 66 11.99 14.42 10.61
C ILE A 66 12.22 13.91 12.05
N GLU A 67 12.51 12.62 12.23
CA GLU A 67 12.81 12.07 13.55
C GLU A 67 14.09 12.67 14.16
N GLN A 68 15.11 12.96 13.34
CA GLN A 68 16.36 13.60 13.78
C GLN A 68 16.20 15.11 13.99
N HIS A 69 15.43 15.76 13.12
CA HIS A 69 15.20 17.19 13.11
C HIS A 69 13.68 17.45 13.03
N PRO A 70 12.98 17.51 14.17
CA PRO A 70 11.54 17.71 14.21
C PRO A 70 11.17 19.18 13.98
N ASP A 71 11.53 19.71 12.81
CA ASP A 71 11.24 21.07 12.40
C ASP A 71 10.17 21.13 11.31
N ARG A 72 9.46 22.27 11.25
CA ARG A 72 8.35 22.44 10.30
C ARG A 72 8.82 22.40 8.85
N ARG A 73 10.08 22.76 8.54
CA ARG A 73 10.59 22.80 7.17
C ARG A 73 10.83 21.38 6.65
N THR A 74 11.42 20.50 7.45
CA THR A 74 11.64 19.09 7.07
C THR A 74 10.34 18.30 6.91
N LEU A 75 9.32 18.61 7.71
CA LEU A 75 7.97 18.09 7.47
C LEU A 75 7.42 18.53 6.10
N TRP A 76 7.45 19.84 5.81
CA TRP A 76 6.93 20.35 4.54
C TRP A 76 7.71 19.82 3.34
N THR A 77 9.04 19.73 3.43
CA THR A 77 9.84 19.17 2.32
C THR A 77 9.50 17.70 2.10
N GLY A 78 9.38 16.88 3.15
CA GLY A 78 8.98 15.49 3.04
C GLY A 78 7.57 15.30 2.48
N LEU A 79 6.62 16.13 2.92
CA LEU A 79 5.24 16.12 2.42
C LEU A 79 5.18 16.50 0.93
N VAL A 80 5.88 17.58 0.55
CA VAL A 80 5.92 18.01 -0.86
C VAL A 80 6.59 16.94 -1.72
N LEU A 81 7.74 16.40 -1.30
CA LEU A 81 8.45 15.36 -2.07
C LEU A 81 7.63 14.07 -2.24
N SER A 82 6.84 13.67 -1.23
CA SER A 82 6.00 12.47 -1.30
C SER A 82 4.69 12.66 -2.06
N LEU A 83 4.15 13.89 -2.11
CA LEU A 83 2.91 14.23 -2.82
C LEU A 83 3.14 14.77 -4.24
N LEU A 84 4.33 15.27 -4.57
CA LEU A 84 4.65 15.79 -5.90
C LEU A 84 4.44 14.74 -7.01
N PRO A 85 4.84 13.47 -6.86
CA PRO A 85 4.51 12.41 -7.81
C PRO A 85 3.01 12.27 -8.08
N LEU A 86 2.18 12.38 -7.03
CA LEU A 86 0.73 12.34 -7.15
C LEU A 86 0.20 13.53 -7.94
N LEU A 87 0.69 14.74 -7.65
CA LEU A 87 0.28 15.95 -8.36
C LEU A 87 0.68 15.90 -9.83
N ALA A 88 1.92 15.49 -10.14
CA ALA A 88 2.42 15.39 -11.51
C ALA A 88 1.56 14.45 -12.36
N VAL A 89 1.24 13.26 -11.84
CA VAL A 89 0.38 12.29 -12.53
C VAL A 89 -1.05 12.80 -12.71
N ARG A 90 -1.57 13.55 -11.72
CA ARG A 90 -2.92 14.14 -11.83
C ARG A 90 -2.96 15.28 -12.84
N LEU A 91 -1.94 16.13 -12.90
CA LEU A 91 -1.87 17.23 -13.87
C LEU A 91 -1.77 16.71 -15.30
N ASP A 92 -0.93 15.70 -15.54
CA ASP A 92 -0.81 15.06 -16.84
C ASP A 92 -2.15 14.43 -17.30
N ALA A 93 -2.83 13.73 -16.38
CA ALA A 93 -4.16 13.20 -16.64
C ALA A 93 -5.20 14.28 -16.99
N TRP A 94 -5.17 15.43 -16.31
CA TRP A 94 -6.05 16.55 -16.62
C TRP A 94 -5.76 17.11 -18.01
N GLN A 95 -4.50 17.34 -18.35
CA GLN A 95 -4.11 17.85 -19.67
C GLN A 95 -4.54 16.92 -20.81
N VAL A 96 -4.32 15.61 -20.67
CA VAL A 96 -4.77 14.61 -21.65
C VAL A 96 -6.29 14.63 -21.82
N MET A 97 -7.04 14.75 -20.72
CA MET A 97 -8.50 14.86 -20.75
C MET A 97 -8.98 16.11 -21.48
N TYR A 98 -8.39 17.28 -21.20
CA TYR A 98 -8.76 18.55 -21.84
C TYR A 98 -8.43 18.59 -23.33
N LEU A 99 -7.29 18.01 -23.74
CA LEU A 99 -6.80 18.10 -25.12
C LEU A 99 -7.36 17.00 -26.04
N HIS A 100 -7.58 15.78 -25.53
CA HIS A 100 -7.89 14.62 -26.38
C HIS A 100 -9.28 14.04 -26.15
N GLY A 101 -10.09 14.61 -25.25
CA GLY A 101 -11.47 14.18 -24.94
C GLY A 101 -11.60 12.74 -24.42
N SER A 102 -10.49 12.02 -24.30
CA SER A 102 -10.40 10.64 -23.87
C SER A 102 -9.23 10.52 -22.91
N ALA A 103 -9.56 10.56 -21.63
CA ALA A 103 -8.58 10.26 -20.59
C ALA A 103 -8.40 8.74 -20.55
N ARG A 104 -7.55 8.18 -21.43
CA ARG A 104 -6.93 6.87 -21.18
C ARG A 104 -5.96 7.05 -20.01
N LEU A 105 -6.52 7.26 -18.81
CA LEU A 105 -5.81 7.52 -17.58
C LEU A 105 -4.92 6.30 -17.26
N LEU A 106 -3.65 6.40 -17.63
CA LEU A 106 -2.55 5.66 -17.01
C LEU A 106 -2.27 6.25 -15.63
N VAL A 107 -3.28 6.34 -14.78
CA VAL A 107 -3.06 6.62 -13.35
C VAL A 107 -2.76 5.29 -12.69
N PRO A 108 -1.58 5.12 -12.06
CA PRO A 108 -1.31 3.91 -11.33
C PRO A 108 -2.38 3.71 -10.27
N ALA A 109 -3.02 2.55 -10.31
CA ALA A 109 -4.04 2.19 -9.34
C ALA A 109 -3.44 2.33 -7.93
N GLY A 110 -4.06 3.15 -7.09
CA GLY A 110 -3.63 3.37 -5.71
C GLY A 110 -2.64 4.52 -5.47
N ILE A 111 -2.25 5.33 -6.47
CA ILE A 111 -1.30 6.44 -6.25
C ILE A 111 -1.73 7.44 -5.18
N SER A 112 -3.01 7.81 -5.19
CA SER A 112 -3.55 8.69 -4.16
C SER A 112 -3.51 8.02 -2.79
N PHE A 113 -3.72 6.71 -2.73
CA PHE A 113 -3.76 5.96 -1.48
C PHE A 113 -2.37 5.90 -0.83
N PHE A 114 -1.37 5.40 -1.55
CA PHE A 114 -0.03 5.25 -0.98
C PHE A 114 0.65 6.60 -0.72
N SER A 115 0.37 7.64 -1.52
CA SER A 115 0.88 8.99 -1.27
C SER A 115 0.27 9.61 -0.02
N LEU A 116 -1.05 9.47 0.20
CA LEU A 116 -1.69 9.96 1.42
C LEU A 116 -1.28 9.15 2.65
N GLN A 117 -1.06 7.84 2.50
CA GLN A 117 -0.55 6.97 3.55
C GLN A 117 0.88 7.35 3.96
N ALA A 118 1.74 7.67 2.97
CA ALA A 118 3.08 8.20 3.21
C ALA A 118 3.04 9.55 3.93
N ALA A 119 2.17 10.46 3.50
CA ALA A 119 1.99 11.76 4.15
C ALA A 119 1.50 11.61 5.60
N ALA A 120 0.52 10.74 5.85
CA ALA A 120 0.02 10.43 7.20
C ALA A 120 1.13 9.91 8.11
N TYR A 121 1.98 9.01 7.59
CA TYR A 121 3.15 8.50 8.31
C TYR A 121 4.14 9.61 8.69
N LEU A 122 4.48 10.53 7.78
CA LEU A 122 5.38 11.66 8.09
C LEU A 122 4.80 12.58 9.16
N VAL A 123 3.50 12.87 9.08
CA VAL A 123 2.80 13.71 10.07
C VAL A 123 2.75 13.03 11.43
N ASP A 124 2.53 11.72 11.48
CA ASP A 124 2.49 10.98 12.74
C ASP A 124 3.87 10.92 13.41
N ILE A 125 4.97 10.84 12.64
CA ILE A 125 6.34 10.98 13.17
C ILE A 125 6.59 12.39 13.70
N TYR A 126 6.24 13.42 12.93
CA TYR A 126 6.43 14.81 13.34
C TYR A 126 5.69 15.14 14.64
N ASN A 127 4.49 14.58 14.82
CA ASN A 127 3.70 14.73 16.05
C ASN A 127 4.20 13.86 17.21
N GLY A 128 5.28 13.08 17.03
CA GLY A 128 5.83 12.19 18.04
C GLY A 128 4.94 10.99 18.40
N LYS A 129 3.94 10.66 17.57
CA LYS A 129 3.03 9.53 17.81
C LYS A 129 3.69 8.19 17.53
N ILE A 130 4.56 8.15 16.52
CA ILE A 130 5.27 6.96 16.07
C ILE A 130 6.75 7.28 15.83
N GLN A 131 7.61 6.27 15.93
CA GLN A 131 9.02 6.36 15.55
C GLN A 131 9.21 6.03 14.06
N ALA A 132 10.25 6.58 13.45
CA ALA A 132 10.53 6.30 12.05
C ALA A 132 11.00 4.84 11.87
N GLN A 133 10.41 4.15 10.89
CA GLN A 133 10.76 2.77 10.61
C GLN A 133 12.20 2.65 10.11
N LYS A 134 13.03 1.88 10.83
CA LYS A 134 14.46 1.76 10.53
C LYS A 134 14.74 0.90 9.30
N ASN A 135 13.89 -0.09 9.03
CA ASN A 135 14.04 -1.05 7.94
C ASN A 135 13.15 -0.66 6.74
N LEU A 136 13.79 -0.33 5.62
CA LEU A 136 13.11 0.07 4.38
C LEU A 136 12.14 -1.00 3.86
N LEU A 137 12.46 -2.30 3.98
CA LEU A 137 11.60 -3.38 3.48
C LEU A 137 10.32 -3.52 4.30
N ARG A 138 10.40 -3.32 5.62
CA ARG A 138 9.20 -3.32 6.48
C ARG A 138 8.33 -2.09 6.23
N TYR A 139 8.95 -0.94 5.95
CA TYR A 139 8.22 0.24 5.52
C TYR A 139 7.56 0.05 4.15
N ALA A 140 8.29 -0.53 3.20
CA ALA A 140 7.77 -0.88 1.88
C ALA A 140 6.58 -1.84 2.00
N LEU A 141 6.62 -2.82 2.91
CA LEU A 141 5.50 -3.71 3.17
C LEU A 141 4.25 -2.95 3.64
N PHE A 142 4.40 -1.98 4.54
CA PHE A 142 3.27 -1.15 5.01
C PHE A 142 2.62 -0.36 3.87
N ILE A 143 3.44 0.33 3.05
CA ILE A 143 2.94 1.13 1.93
C ILE A 143 2.38 0.23 0.81
N ALA A 144 3.03 -0.90 0.55
CA ALA A 144 2.70 -1.78 -0.56
C ALA A 144 1.63 -2.83 -0.22
N TRP A 145 1.13 -2.91 1.01
CA TRP A 145 0.23 -3.96 1.45
C TRP A 145 -1.00 -4.08 0.52
N PHE A 146 -1.01 -5.06 -0.37
CA PHE A 146 -1.92 -5.02 -1.51
C PHE A 146 -3.43 -5.05 -1.20
N PRO A 147 -3.92 -5.74 -0.14
CA PRO A 147 -5.35 -5.79 0.16
C PRO A 147 -5.95 -4.42 0.47
N GLN A 148 -5.15 -3.47 0.97
CA GLN A 148 -5.66 -2.15 1.38
C GLN A 148 -5.97 -1.23 0.19
N ILE A 149 -5.23 -1.36 -0.91
CA ILE A 149 -5.30 -0.46 -2.07
C ILE A 149 -6.64 -0.57 -2.78
N ILE A 150 -7.27 -1.74 -2.68
CA ILE A 150 -8.43 -2.05 -3.49
C ILE A 150 -9.71 -1.47 -2.90
N GLN A 151 -9.80 -1.28 -1.56
CA GLN A 151 -11.05 -0.83 -0.92
C GLN A 151 -10.98 -0.45 0.58
N GLY A 152 -9.82 -0.13 1.15
CA GLY A 152 -9.72 0.20 2.58
C GLY A 152 -9.82 1.70 2.91
N PRO A 153 -10.19 2.09 4.15
CA PRO A 153 -9.78 3.39 4.69
C PRO A 153 -8.25 3.46 4.79
N ILE A 154 -7.67 4.66 4.74
CA ILE A 154 -6.21 4.85 4.81
C ILE A 154 -5.72 4.43 6.21
N PRO A 155 -4.97 3.32 6.36
CA PRO A 155 -4.59 2.82 7.68
C PRO A 155 -3.48 3.65 8.29
N ARG A 156 -3.50 3.76 9.61
CA ARG A 156 -2.40 4.35 10.39
C ARG A 156 -1.27 3.35 10.54
N TYR A 157 -0.03 3.86 10.50
CA TYR A 157 1.17 3.02 10.61
C TYR A 157 1.19 2.20 11.90
N GLU A 158 0.86 2.84 13.03
CA GLU A 158 0.80 2.21 14.36
C GLU A 158 -0.13 0.98 14.40
N GLN A 159 -1.27 1.04 13.71
CA GLN A 159 -2.27 -0.04 13.75
C GLN A 159 -1.89 -1.23 12.89
N LEU A 160 -1.24 -0.98 11.74
CA LEU A 160 -1.03 -1.99 10.70
C LEU A 160 0.39 -2.57 10.71
N ALA A 161 1.41 -1.76 10.99
CA ALA A 161 2.80 -2.20 10.88
C ALA A 161 3.11 -3.40 11.79
N ASP A 162 2.58 -3.38 13.02
CA ASP A 162 2.79 -4.46 13.97
C ASP A 162 2.10 -5.75 13.54
N GLN A 163 0.86 -5.66 13.03
CA GLN A 163 0.13 -6.82 12.51
C GLN A 163 0.85 -7.48 11.34
N LEU A 164 1.47 -6.69 10.46
CA LEU A 164 2.20 -7.21 9.31
C LEU A 164 3.53 -7.88 9.72
N ASN A 165 4.15 -7.46 10.83
CA ASN A 165 5.48 -7.91 11.24
C ASN A 165 5.48 -9.03 12.28
N GLN A 166 4.46 -9.14 13.14
CA GLN A 166 4.48 -10.06 14.30
C GLN A 166 4.31 -11.54 13.92
N GLY A 167 3.61 -11.84 12.82
CA GLY A 167 3.36 -13.21 12.38
C GLY A 167 2.37 -13.95 13.30
N HIS A 168 1.17 -14.24 12.81
CA HIS A 168 0.07 -14.74 13.64
C HIS A 168 -0.06 -16.26 13.62
N ASP A 169 -0.35 -16.87 14.77
CA ASP A 169 -0.68 -18.29 14.81
C ASP A 169 -1.90 -18.63 13.98
N TYR A 170 -1.94 -19.88 13.50
CA TYR A 170 -3.11 -20.38 12.81
C TYR A 170 -4.27 -20.49 13.81
N ASP A 171 -5.38 -19.87 13.44
CA ASP A 171 -6.60 -19.79 14.22
C ASP A 171 -7.76 -20.13 13.29
N THR A 172 -8.38 -21.28 13.53
CA THR A 172 -9.45 -21.82 12.69
C THR A 172 -10.64 -20.88 12.63
N ASP A 173 -10.99 -20.21 13.72
CA ASP A 173 -12.15 -19.31 13.78
C ASP A 173 -11.88 -18.06 12.95
N ARG A 174 -10.66 -17.50 13.03
CA ARG A 174 -10.26 -16.37 12.17
C ARG A 174 -10.21 -16.76 10.70
N PHE A 175 -9.71 -17.94 10.39
CA PHE A 175 -9.66 -18.44 9.02
C PHE A 175 -11.08 -18.62 8.44
N MET A 176 -11.98 -19.26 9.20
CA MET A 176 -13.37 -19.48 8.79
C MET A 176 -14.13 -18.15 8.61
N LYS A 177 -13.94 -17.19 9.52
CA LYS A 177 -14.49 -15.83 9.38
C LYS A 177 -13.99 -15.15 8.11
N GLY A 178 -12.71 -15.31 7.75
CA GLY A 178 -12.15 -14.79 6.51
C GLY A 178 -12.86 -15.34 5.27
N ILE A 179 -13.11 -16.66 5.23
CA ILE A 179 -13.86 -17.30 4.14
C ILE A 179 -15.31 -16.78 4.09
N GLN A 180 -15.99 -16.69 5.24
CA GLN A 180 -17.35 -16.17 5.31
C GLN A 180 -17.44 -14.74 4.77
N LEU A 181 -16.49 -13.86 5.12
CA LEU A 181 -16.42 -12.49 4.62
C LEU A 181 -16.20 -12.43 3.10
N ILE A 182 -15.38 -13.32 2.54
CA ILE A 182 -15.18 -13.42 1.09
C ILE A 182 -16.50 -13.81 0.40
N ILE A 183 -17.18 -14.84 0.90
CA ILE A 183 -18.46 -15.30 0.32
C ILE A 183 -19.53 -14.22 0.44
N TRP A 184 -19.63 -13.57 1.60
CA TRP A 184 -20.57 -12.47 1.81
C TRP A 184 -20.28 -11.28 0.90
N GLY A 185 -19.01 -10.88 0.76
CA GLY A 185 -18.60 -9.82 -0.16
C GLY A 185 -18.95 -10.13 -1.61
N PHE A 186 -18.79 -11.39 -2.04
CA PHE A 186 -19.22 -11.82 -3.37
C PHE A 186 -20.74 -11.72 -3.55
N PHE A 187 -21.52 -12.15 -2.56
CA PHE A 187 -22.97 -12.04 -2.62
C PHE A 187 -23.39 -10.57 -2.76
N LEU A 188 -22.88 -9.67 -1.91
CA LEU A 188 -23.16 -8.24 -2.01
C LEU A 188 -22.79 -7.68 -3.39
N LYS A 189 -21.64 -8.08 -3.94
CA LYS A 189 -21.10 -7.51 -5.18
C LYS A 189 -21.78 -8.01 -6.45
N PHE A 190 -22.26 -9.26 -6.47
CA PHE A 190 -22.87 -9.85 -7.67
C PHE A 190 -24.39 -9.81 -7.65
N MET A 191 -25.01 -9.82 -6.47
CA MET A 191 -26.47 -9.90 -6.34
C MET A 191 -27.13 -8.56 -6.02
N ILE A 192 -26.43 -7.63 -5.37
CA ILE A 192 -27.03 -6.36 -4.91
C ILE A 192 -26.47 -5.14 -5.66
N ALA A 193 -25.14 -5.04 -5.85
CA ALA A 193 -24.46 -3.78 -6.22
C ALA A 193 -23.58 -3.81 -7.49
#